data_AF-A0A4Y2SZY9-F1
#
_entry.id   AF-A0A4Y2SZY9-F1
#
_cell.length_a   1.000
_cell.length_b   1.000
_cell.length_c   1.000
_cell.angle_alpha   90.00
_cell.angle_beta   90.00
_cell.angle_gamma   90.00
#
_symmetry.space_group_name_H-M   'P 1'
#
loop_
_entity.id
_entity.type
_entity.pdbx_description
1 polymer ?
#
loop_
_entity_poly.entity_id
_entity_poly.type
_entity_poly.pdbx_seq_one_letter_code
_entity_poly.pdbx_strand_id
1 'polypeptide(L)'
;MEQVKLNKVSEKSVQNNSIFANIEQVKLNKFWGSFMQILWPPYTAMTMVLIVVWTTTAFGFYGMSIWFPEYVRHLEIEKDQDREIVTANRTLAHRRFGGLLEDRRFERVRFVDVTFEDTLLSRCIFEECTFKDCFFRRVRSSKTFFIRSTFKRVDFESTDLYAFRFIDCAFANSSFRNTVEDGCGLDLDLTTDLSDVFTENLIAQAAIIPGSIVSSYILDKFGRVKTMVTSLLLTSASAFFIWFLDTRTTVIAFEALFNFISISGWNAVDVITTESYPASLRSTGYGFLSAVSRLSAILGNLTFAHYISVSKALPVLTTATVLMVGALASLKLKETKDTLM
;
A
#
# COMPACT_ATOMS: atom_id res chain seq x y z
N MET A 1 -16.19 -11.90 63.90
CA MET A 1 -14.75 -11.70 63.55
C MET A 1 -14.52 -11.60 62.04
N GLU A 2 -15.38 -12.21 61.21
CA GLU A 2 -15.28 -12.25 59.73
C GLU A 2 -15.72 -10.94 59.04
N GLN A 3 -16.79 -10.30 59.53
CA GLN A 3 -17.27 -8.97 59.06
C GLN A 3 -16.21 -7.85 59.20
N VAL A 4 -15.39 -7.90 60.26
CA VAL A 4 -14.30 -6.92 60.49
C VAL A 4 -13.13 -7.14 59.52
N LYS A 5 -12.90 -8.39 59.08
CA LYS A 5 -11.90 -8.69 58.04
C LYS A 5 -12.37 -8.21 56.67
N LEU A 6 -13.64 -8.39 56.33
CA LEU A 6 -14.23 -7.92 55.06
C LEU A 6 -14.20 -6.39 54.94
N ASN A 7 -14.55 -5.65 56.01
CA ASN A 7 -14.48 -4.19 56.00
C ASN A 7 -13.04 -3.67 55.85
N LYS A 8 -12.05 -4.29 56.51
CA LYS A 8 -10.63 -3.92 56.34
C LYS A 8 -10.08 -4.21 54.94
N VAL A 9 -10.60 -5.23 54.25
CA VAL A 9 -10.23 -5.54 52.86
C VAL A 9 -10.87 -4.52 51.90
N SER A 10 -12.12 -4.12 52.15
CA SER A 10 -12.82 -3.08 51.39
C SER A 10 -12.19 -1.69 51.56
N GLU A 11 -11.78 -1.31 52.78
CA GLU A 11 -11.09 -0.03 52.99
C GLU A 11 -9.72 -0.01 52.32
N LYS A 12 -8.96 -1.12 52.37
CA LYS A 12 -7.68 -1.24 51.66
C LYS A 12 -7.84 -1.19 50.15
N SER A 13 -8.90 -1.76 49.58
CA SER A 13 -9.13 -1.72 48.12
C SER A 13 -9.54 -0.32 47.66
N VAL A 14 -10.39 0.39 48.42
CA VAL A 14 -10.77 1.78 48.14
C VAL A 14 -9.57 2.71 48.28
N GLN A 15 -8.75 2.54 49.32
CA GLN A 15 -7.54 3.34 49.52
C GLN A 15 -6.50 3.07 48.43
N ASN A 16 -6.29 1.83 48.02
CA ASN A 16 -5.43 1.50 46.88
C ASN A 16 -5.94 2.15 45.59
N ASN A 17 -7.24 2.05 45.28
CA ASN A 17 -7.82 2.68 44.09
C ASN A 17 -7.64 4.21 44.10
N SER A 18 -7.78 4.85 45.27
CA SER A 18 -7.53 6.30 45.40
C SER A 18 -6.05 6.67 45.22
N ILE A 19 -5.12 5.83 45.68
CA ILE A 19 -3.68 6.02 45.49
C ILE A 19 -3.31 5.83 44.01
N PHE A 20 -3.84 4.80 43.35
CA PHE A 20 -3.61 4.58 41.92
C PHE A 20 -4.15 5.74 41.07
N ALA A 21 -5.37 6.22 41.34
CA ALA A 21 -5.95 7.38 40.66
C ALA A 21 -5.11 8.65 40.86
N ASN A 22 -4.60 8.90 42.07
CA ASN A 22 -3.69 10.02 42.35
C ASN A 22 -2.36 9.89 41.61
N ILE A 23 -1.78 8.68 41.53
CA ILE A 23 -0.55 8.42 40.77
C ILE A 23 -0.77 8.65 39.28
N GLU A 24 -1.91 8.22 38.73
CA GLU A 24 -2.28 8.45 37.33
C GLU A 24 -2.45 9.94 37.03
N GLN A 25 -3.17 10.69 37.87
CA GLN A 25 -3.32 12.14 37.71
C GLN A 25 -1.97 12.88 37.79
N VAL A 26 -1.09 12.52 38.74
CA VAL A 26 0.24 13.13 38.85
C VAL A 26 1.10 12.83 37.62
N LYS A 27 1.05 11.60 37.10
CA LYS A 27 1.75 11.22 35.87
C LYS A 27 1.20 11.97 34.66
N LEU A 28 -0.12 12.10 34.55
CA LEU A 28 -0.78 12.82 33.46
C LEU A 28 -0.44 14.32 33.47
N ASN A 29 -0.46 14.95 34.64
CA ASN A 29 -0.08 16.35 34.80
C ASN A 29 1.39 16.58 34.46
N LYS A 30 2.30 15.66 34.87
CA LYS A 30 3.71 15.72 34.47
C LYS A 30 3.88 15.55 32.96
N PHE A 31 3.15 14.61 32.34
CA PHE A 31 3.16 14.41 30.89
C PHE A 31 2.70 15.68 30.16
N TRP A 32 1.58 16.27 30.56
CA TRP A 32 1.04 17.48 29.95
C TRP A 32 1.97 18.68 30.13
N GLY A 33 2.62 18.78 31.30
CA GLY A 33 3.66 19.77 31.56
C GLY A 33 4.84 19.65 30.60
N SER A 34 5.40 18.44 30.44
CA SER A 34 6.48 18.17 29.49
C SER A 34 6.07 18.43 28.03
N PHE A 35 4.84 18.05 27.66
CA PHE A 35 4.29 18.26 26.33
C PHE A 35 4.18 19.75 25.99
N MET A 36 3.58 20.53 26.89
CA MET A 36 3.48 21.98 26.71
C MET A 36 4.86 22.63 26.68
N GLN A 37 5.80 22.17 27.51
CA GLN A 37 7.16 22.73 27.55
C GLN A 37 7.90 22.63 26.20
N ILE A 38 7.63 21.61 25.39
CA ILE A 38 8.22 21.46 24.05
C ILE A 38 7.61 22.46 23.05
N LEU A 39 6.34 22.84 23.24
CA LEU A 39 5.64 23.79 22.38
C LEU A 39 5.89 25.26 22.77
N TRP A 40 6.43 25.52 23.95
CA TRP A 40 6.76 26.87 24.45
C TRP A 40 8.25 27.22 24.31
N PRO A 41 8.62 28.53 24.29
CA PRO A 41 10.01 28.95 24.24
C PRO A 41 10.80 28.38 25.42
N PRO A 42 12.07 27.95 25.23
CA PRO A 42 12.94 28.20 24.09
C PRO A 42 12.87 27.17 22.94
N TYR A 43 12.12 26.08 23.09
CA TYR A 43 12.18 24.93 22.15
C TYR A 43 11.26 25.08 20.93
N THR A 44 10.26 25.97 20.98
CA THR A 44 9.23 26.13 19.93
C THR A 44 9.79 26.24 18.52
N ALA A 45 10.81 27.07 18.29
CA ALA A 45 11.33 27.29 16.94
C ALA A 45 11.91 26.00 16.32
N MET A 46 12.62 25.23 17.13
CA MET A 46 13.18 23.95 16.74
C MET A 46 12.09 22.90 16.51
N THR A 47 11.13 22.81 17.44
CA THR A 47 9.99 21.89 17.33
C THR A 47 9.16 22.17 16.09
N MET A 48 8.92 23.43 15.73
CA MET A 48 8.17 23.79 14.51
C MET A 48 8.90 23.34 13.24
N VAL A 49 10.23 23.50 13.17
CA VAL A 49 11.01 23.01 12.04
C VAL A 49 10.97 21.47 11.97
N LEU A 50 11.11 20.80 13.11
CA LEU A 50 11.01 19.33 13.16
C LEU A 50 9.61 18.84 12.77
N ILE A 51 8.53 19.52 13.18
CA ILE A 51 7.17 19.17 12.73
C ILE A 51 7.09 19.20 11.21
N VAL A 52 7.60 20.27 10.57
CA VAL A 52 7.61 20.37 9.11
C VAL A 52 8.39 19.23 8.50
N VAL A 53 9.62 18.97 8.95
CA VAL A 53 10.48 17.92 8.42
C VAL A 53 9.85 16.53 8.58
N TRP A 54 9.34 16.19 9.75
CA TRP A 54 8.65 14.92 10.00
C TRP A 54 7.40 14.76 9.14
N THR A 55 6.61 15.83 9.01
CA THR A 55 5.39 15.84 8.19
C THR A 55 5.71 15.63 6.72
N THR A 56 6.63 16.42 6.17
CA THR A 56 6.99 16.35 4.74
C THR A 56 7.63 15.02 4.39
N THR A 57 8.55 14.53 5.23
CA THR A 57 9.25 13.27 4.97
C THR A 57 8.29 12.09 5.06
N ALA A 58 7.40 12.07 6.07
CA ALA A 58 6.40 11.01 6.20
C ALA A 58 5.35 11.02 5.10
N PHE A 59 4.83 12.19 4.75
CA PHE A 59 3.85 12.32 3.68
C PHE A 59 4.43 11.80 2.35
N GLY A 60 5.64 12.23 1.99
CA GLY A 60 6.29 11.82 0.73
C GLY A 60 6.71 10.34 0.71
N PHE A 61 7.37 9.86 1.76
CA PHE A 61 7.89 8.49 1.81
C PHE A 61 6.75 7.45 1.85
N TYR A 62 5.80 7.61 2.78
CA TYR A 62 4.70 6.64 2.89
C TYR A 62 3.74 6.73 1.71
N GLY A 63 3.47 7.93 1.19
CA GLY A 63 2.67 8.12 -0.02
C GLY A 63 3.25 7.35 -1.22
N MET A 64 4.56 7.51 -1.47
CA MET A 64 5.24 6.76 -2.53
C MET A 64 5.26 5.26 -2.29
N SER A 65 5.43 4.80 -1.04
CA SER A 65 5.47 3.37 -0.70
C SER A 65 4.17 2.62 -1.06
N ILE A 66 3.01 3.29 -1.04
CA ILE A 66 1.75 2.72 -1.53
C ILE A 66 1.65 2.82 -3.03
N TRP A 67 2.12 3.92 -3.60
CA TRP A 67 2.02 4.17 -5.03
C TRP A 67 2.88 3.21 -5.87
N PHE A 68 4.08 2.83 -5.41
CA PHE A 68 4.99 1.98 -6.19
C PHE A 68 4.41 0.61 -6.57
N PRO A 69 3.93 -0.24 -5.63
CA PRO A 69 3.36 -1.55 -6.00
C PRO A 69 2.13 -1.42 -6.89
N GLU A 70 1.28 -0.43 -6.64
CA GLU A 70 0.08 -0.20 -7.45
C GLU A 70 0.43 0.29 -8.85
N TYR A 71 1.48 1.10 -9.00
CA TYR A 71 1.95 1.55 -10.31
C TYR A 71 2.58 0.40 -11.11
N VAL A 72 3.37 -0.47 -10.46
CA VAL A 72 3.86 -1.70 -11.09
C VAL A 72 2.71 -2.57 -11.57
N ARG A 73 1.69 -2.76 -10.72
CA ARG A 73 0.47 -3.49 -11.08
C ARG A 73 -0.25 -2.85 -12.27
N HIS A 74 -0.35 -1.53 -12.32
CA HIS A 74 -0.97 -0.83 -13.45
C HIS A 74 -0.21 -1.08 -14.77
N LEU A 75 1.14 -1.04 -14.73
CA LEU A 75 1.97 -1.35 -15.90
C LEU A 75 1.79 -2.80 -16.37
N GLU A 76 1.57 -3.74 -15.46
CA GLU A 76 1.27 -5.13 -15.81
C GLU A 76 -0.10 -5.26 -16.49
N ILE A 77 -1.14 -4.64 -15.94
CA ILE A 77 -2.48 -4.67 -16.52
C ILE A 77 -2.48 -4.06 -17.93
N GLU A 78 -1.79 -2.93 -18.13
CA GLU A 78 -1.67 -2.27 -19.44
C GLU A 78 -0.95 -3.18 -20.45
N LYS A 79 0.11 -3.85 -20.01
CA LYS A 79 0.84 -4.82 -20.83
C LYS A 79 0.03 -6.08 -21.16
N ASP A 80 -0.84 -6.51 -20.25
CA ASP A 80 -1.74 -7.64 -20.48
C ASP A 80 -2.86 -7.27 -21.47
N GLN A 81 -3.37 -6.03 -21.43
CA GLN A 81 -4.30 -5.53 -22.44
C GLN A 81 -3.70 -5.54 -23.85
N ASP A 82 -2.43 -5.15 -23.99
CA ASP A 82 -1.72 -5.22 -25.29
C ASP A 82 -1.52 -6.65 -25.80
N ARG A 83 -1.57 -7.65 -24.91
CA ARG A 83 -1.47 -9.07 -25.25
C ARG A 83 -2.80 -9.73 -25.56
N GLU A 84 -3.92 -9.02 -25.37
CA GLU A 84 -5.26 -9.57 -25.57
C GLU A 84 -5.44 -10.07 -27.02
N ILE A 85 -5.65 -11.38 -27.19
CA ILE A 85 -5.85 -11.96 -28.52
C ILE A 85 -7.35 -11.95 -28.85
N VAL A 86 -7.73 -11.03 -29.74
CA VAL A 86 -9.11 -10.90 -30.21
C VAL A 86 -9.41 -11.91 -31.32
N THR A 87 -10.44 -12.74 -31.10
CA THR A 87 -11.00 -13.67 -32.08
C THR A 87 -12.41 -13.23 -32.43
N ALA A 88 -12.61 -12.68 -33.64
CA ALA A 88 -13.90 -12.15 -34.05
C ALA A 88 -14.54 -12.93 -35.22
N ASN A 89 -15.88 -12.95 -35.28
CA ASN A 89 -16.69 -13.40 -36.42
C ASN A 89 -16.39 -14.83 -36.90
N ARG A 90 -16.11 -15.76 -35.98
CA ARG A 90 -15.79 -17.16 -36.31
C ARG A 90 -16.81 -18.11 -35.69
N THR A 91 -16.97 -19.28 -36.31
CA THR A 91 -17.72 -20.39 -35.71
C THR A 91 -16.72 -21.45 -35.27
N LEU A 92 -16.69 -21.74 -33.98
CA LEU A 92 -15.88 -22.80 -33.37
C LEU A 92 -16.82 -23.96 -33.05
N ALA A 93 -16.63 -25.08 -33.74
CA ALA A 93 -17.47 -26.26 -33.56
C ALA A 93 -16.64 -27.50 -33.20
N HIS A 94 -17.22 -28.41 -32.41
CA HIS A 94 -16.64 -29.71 -32.05
C HIS A 94 -15.24 -29.62 -31.43
N ARG A 95 -15.06 -28.66 -30.50
CA ARG A 95 -13.78 -28.44 -29.80
C ARG A 95 -13.92 -28.66 -28.31
N ARG A 96 -12.84 -29.15 -27.71
CA ARG A 96 -12.67 -29.20 -26.26
C ARG A 96 -11.59 -28.22 -25.83
N PHE A 97 -11.94 -27.32 -24.94
CA PHE A 97 -10.99 -26.45 -24.25
C PHE A 97 -10.67 -27.07 -22.88
N GLY A 98 -9.39 -27.04 -22.51
CA GLY A 98 -8.89 -27.50 -21.22
C GLY A 98 -7.60 -26.77 -20.87
N GLY A 99 -7.27 -26.71 -19.58
CA GLY A 99 -6.12 -25.98 -19.07
C GLY A 99 -6.38 -24.49 -18.90
N LEU A 100 -5.34 -23.66 -19.09
CA LEU A 100 -5.41 -22.21 -18.90
C LEU A 100 -5.78 -21.51 -20.21
N LEU A 101 -6.85 -20.71 -20.17
CA LEU A 101 -7.20 -19.77 -21.23
C LEU A 101 -7.14 -18.35 -20.64
N GLU A 102 -6.20 -17.54 -21.15
CA GLU A 102 -5.87 -16.25 -20.59
C GLU A 102 -5.77 -15.18 -21.69
N ASP A 103 -6.16 -13.95 -21.37
CA ASP A 103 -6.06 -12.75 -22.23
C ASP A 103 -6.69 -12.95 -23.61
N ARG A 104 -7.96 -13.39 -23.63
CA ARG A 104 -8.73 -13.65 -24.86
C ARG A 104 -10.03 -12.87 -24.90
N ARG A 105 -10.25 -12.19 -26.02
CA ARG A 105 -11.55 -11.62 -26.36
C ARG A 105 -12.18 -12.36 -27.53
N PHE A 106 -13.40 -12.82 -27.34
CA PHE A 106 -14.21 -13.43 -28.39
C PHE A 106 -15.36 -12.49 -28.75
N GLU A 107 -15.41 -12.03 -30.00
CA GLU A 107 -16.44 -11.11 -30.47
C GLU A 107 -17.28 -11.75 -31.58
N ARG A 108 -18.60 -11.83 -31.38
CA ARG A 108 -19.52 -12.43 -32.38
C ARG A 108 -19.13 -13.85 -32.79
N VAL A 109 -18.56 -14.59 -31.86
CA VAL A 109 -18.14 -15.98 -32.07
C VAL A 109 -19.29 -16.93 -31.76
N ARG A 110 -19.48 -17.93 -32.62
CA ARG A 110 -20.45 -19.00 -32.38
C ARG A 110 -19.76 -20.27 -31.94
N PHE A 111 -20.01 -20.69 -30.71
CA PHE A 111 -19.57 -21.96 -30.15
C PHE A 111 -20.70 -22.99 -30.34
N VAL A 112 -20.43 -24.07 -31.07
CA VAL A 112 -21.41 -25.12 -31.37
C VAL A 112 -20.83 -26.48 -31.00
N ASP A 113 -21.46 -27.21 -30.08
CA ASP A 113 -20.93 -28.50 -29.61
C ASP A 113 -19.48 -28.36 -29.09
N VAL A 114 -19.30 -27.41 -28.16
CA VAL A 114 -18.00 -27.09 -27.55
C VAL A 114 -18.05 -27.42 -26.07
N THR A 115 -17.01 -28.08 -25.57
CA THR A 115 -16.88 -28.43 -24.16
C THR A 115 -15.69 -27.71 -23.53
N PHE A 116 -15.94 -26.96 -22.47
CA PHE A 116 -14.93 -26.41 -21.58
C PHE A 116 -14.86 -27.34 -20.37
N GLU A 117 -13.78 -28.11 -20.25
CA GLU A 117 -13.61 -29.06 -19.15
C GLU A 117 -12.26 -28.84 -18.47
N ASP A 118 -12.26 -28.75 -17.14
CA ASP A 118 -11.05 -28.43 -16.35
C ASP A 118 -10.32 -27.18 -16.89
N THR A 119 -11.10 -26.15 -17.19
CA THR A 119 -10.61 -24.91 -17.79
C THR A 119 -10.56 -23.80 -16.74
N LEU A 120 -9.43 -23.10 -16.66
CA LEU A 120 -9.30 -21.83 -15.95
C LEU A 120 -9.38 -20.70 -16.97
N LEU A 121 -10.47 -19.92 -16.92
CA LEU A 121 -10.66 -18.71 -17.71
C LEU A 121 -10.14 -17.53 -16.90
N SER A 122 -9.06 -16.89 -17.31
CA SER A 122 -8.56 -15.65 -16.69
C SER A 122 -8.58 -14.51 -17.70
N ARG A 123 -9.10 -13.34 -17.32
CA ARG A 123 -9.19 -12.14 -18.18
C ARG A 123 -9.75 -12.44 -19.58
N CYS A 124 -10.80 -13.25 -19.64
CA CYS A 124 -11.47 -13.61 -20.89
C CYS A 124 -12.80 -12.84 -21.06
N ILE A 125 -13.00 -12.21 -22.21
CA ILE A 125 -14.24 -11.48 -22.51
C ILE A 125 -14.96 -12.15 -23.68
N PHE A 126 -16.21 -12.53 -23.48
CA PHE A 126 -17.07 -13.08 -24.53
C PHE A 126 -18.19 -12.10 -24.83
N GLU A 127 -18.10 -11.40 -25.96
CA GLU A 127 -19.01 -10.34 -26.35
C GLU A 127 -19.82 -10.73 -27.60
N GLU A 128 -21.14 -10.53 -27.54
CA GLU A 128 -22.08 -10.87 -28.63
C GLU A 128 -21.92 -12.33 -29.12
N CYS A 129 -21.47 -13.23 -28.24
CA CYS A 129 -21.19 -14.62 -28.60
C CYS A 129 -22.46 -15.49 -28.47
N THR A 130 -22.52 -16.56 -29.25
CA THR A 130 -23.59 -17.56 -29.14
C THR A 130 -23.01 -18.91 -28.78
N PHE A 131 -23.47 -19.49 -27.68
CA PHE A 131 -23.14 -20.84 -27.23
C PHE A 131 -24.34 -21.74 -27.48
N LYS A 132 -24.15 -22.78 -28.28
CA LYS A 132 -25.21 -23.72 -28.66
C LYS A 132 -24.73 -25.15 -28.44
N ASP A 133 -25.49 -25.93 -27.67
CA ASP A 133 -25.14 -27.32 -27.36
C ASP A 133 -23.75 -27.41 -26.69
N CYS A 134 -23.43 -26.50 -25.78
CA CYS A 134 -22.11 -26.41 -25.14
C CYS A 134 -22.13 -26.92 -23.69
N PHE A 135 -20.98 -27.36 -23.19
CA PHE A 135 -20.81 -27.85 -21.82
C PHE A 135 -19.68 -27.09 -21.11
N PHE A 136 -19.95 -26.59 -19.91
CA PHE A 136 -18.94 -26.00 -19.01
C PHE A 136 -18.85 -26.89 -17.77
N ARG A 137 -17.76 -27.66 -17.63
CA ARG A 137 -17.54 -28.61 -16.53
C ARG A 137 -16.28 -28.27 -15.76
N ARG A 138 -16.37 -28.12 -14.44
CA ARG A 138 -15.21 -27.79 -13.57
C ARG A 138 -14.44 -26.58 -14.09
N VAL A 139 -15.18 -25.57 -14.52
CA VAL A 139 -14.62 -24.31 -15.04
C VAL A 139 -14.44 -23.35 -13.88
N ARG A 140 -13.23 -22.81 -13.76
CA ARG A 140 -12.92 -21.69 -12.87
C ARG A 140 -12.73 -20.43 -13.68
N SER A 141 -13.13 -19.29 -13.15
CA SER A 141 -13.15 -18.02 -13.85
C SER A 141 -12.65 -16.90 -12.96
N SER A 142 -11.85 -16.03 -13.57
CA SER A 142 -11.31 -14.84 -12.95
C SER A 142 -11.29 -13.70 -13.94
N LYS A 143 -11.75 -12.51 -13.54
CA LYS A 143 -11.86 -11.32 -14.41
C LYS A 143 -12.49 -11.62 -15.78
N THR A 144 -13.40 -12.60 -15.81
CA THR A 144 -13.98 -13.16 -17.03
C THR A 144 -15.46 -12.83 -17.07
N PHE A 145 -15.91 -12.30 -18.20
CA PHE A 145 -17.26 -11.78 -18.38
C PHE A 145 -17.88 -12.22 -19.70
N PHE A 146 -19.18 -12.46 -19.67
CA PHE A 146 -20.02 -12.72 -20.83
C PHE A 146 -20.97 -11.53 -20.99
N ILE A 147 -20.90 -10.86 -22.14
CA ILE A 147 -21.60 -9.60 -22.40
C ILE A 147 -22.48 -9.79 -23.64
N ARG A 148 -23.77 -9.48 -23.51
CA ARG A 148 -24.75 -9.53 -24.61
C ARG A 148 -24.74 -10.86 -25.38
N SER A 149 -24.43 -11.95 -24.66
CA SER A 149 -24.22 -13.28 -25.24
C SER A 149 -25.45 -14.17 -25.05
N THR A 150 -25.63 -15.14 -25.95
CA THR A 150 -26.79 -16.05 -25.93
C THR A 150 -26.37 -17.49 -25.68
N PHE A 151 -26.98 -18.15 -24.70
CA PHE A 151 -26.74 -19.55 -24.34
C PHE A 151 -27.98 -20.37 -24.68
N LYS A 152 -27.86 -21.34 -25.59
CA LYS A 152 -28.94 -22.23 -26.03
C LYS A 152 -28.55 -23.69 -25.77
N ARG A 153 -29.25 -24.37 -24.86
CA ARG A 153 -28.92 -25.75 -24.43
C ARG A 153 -27.47 -25.84 -23.99
N VAL A 154 -27.13 -25.06 -22.97
CA VAL A 154 -25.80 -25.06 -22.35
C VAL A 154 -25.91 -25.59 -20.94
N ASP A 155 -25.02 -26.53 -20.59
CA ASP A 155 -24.96 -27.10 -19.26
C ASP A 155 -23.73 -26.58 -18.51
N PHE A 156 -23.95 -25.96 -17.37
CA PHE A 156 -22.93 -25.49 -16.43
C PHE A 156 -22.90 -26.44 -15.23
N GLU A 157 -21.78 -27.15 -15.05
CA GLU A 157 -21.61 -28.16 -14.01
C GLU A 157 -20.35 -27.88 -13.18
N SER A 158 -20.51 -27.70 -11.87
CA SER A 158 -19.40 -27.43 -10.95
C SER A 158 -18.53 -26.26 -11.40
N THR A 159 -19.17 -25.14 -11.74
CA THR A 159 -18.49 -23.91 -12.20
C THR A 159 -18.58 -22.80 -11.15
N ASP A 160 -17.70 -21.80 -11.23
CA ASP A 160 -17.76 -20.56 -10.43
C ASP A 160 -18.34 -19.37 -11.24
N LEU A 161 -19.10 -19.68 -12.30
CA LEU A 161 -19.74 -18.69 -13.16
C LEU A 161 -21.03 -18.19 -12.53
N TYR A 162 -20.91 -17.21 -11.64
CA TYR A 162 -22.02 -16.57 -10.95
C TYR A 162 -22.78 -15.57 -11.83
N ALA A 163 -24.00 -15.22 -11.40
CA ALA A 163 -24.89 -14.31 -12.13
C ALA A 163 -24.25 -12.98 -12.54
N PHE A 164 -23.39 -12.39 -11.68
CA PHE A 164 -22.73 -11.11 -11.97
C PHE A 164 -21.76 -11.15 -13.16
N ARG A 165 -21.31 -12.34 -13.60
CA ARG A 165 -20.43 -12.50 -14.76
C ARG A 165 -21.19 -12.50 -16.09
N PHE A 166 -22.52 -12.55 -16.06
CA PHE A 166 -23.38 -12.55 -17.24
C PHE A 166 -24.14 -11.23 -17.34
N ILE A 167 -23.67 -10.34 -18.21
CA ILE A 167 -24.24 -9.00 -18.43
C ILE A 167 -25.10 -9.03 -19.69
N ASP A 168 -26.39 -8.74 -19.56
CA ASP A 168 -27.38 -8.73 -20.65
C ASP A 168 -27.40 -10.02 -21.49
N CYS A 169 -27.22 -11.16 -20.82
CA CYS A 169 -27.17 -12.46 -21.48
C CYS A 169 -28.55 -13.15 -21.52
N ALA A 170 -28.81 -13.88 -22.60
CA ALA A 170 -30.05 -14.64 -22.78
C ALA A 170 -29.80 -16.14 -22.64
N PHE A 171 -30.57 -16.81 -21.78
CA PHE A 171 -30.50 -18.26 -21.56
C PHE A 171 -31.76 -18.94 -22.10
N ALA A 172 -31.59 -19.95 -22.95
CA ALA A 172 -32.67 -20.73 -23.54
C ALA A 172 -32.42 -22.22 -23.33
N ASN A 173 -33.20 -22.84 -22.43
CA ASN A 173 -33.10 -24.26 -22.09
C ASN A 173 -31.69 -24.67 -21.61
N SER A 174 -31.05 -23.82 -20.80
CA SER A 174 -29.72 -24.06 -20.22
C SER A 174 -29.86 -24.47 -18.75
N SER A 175 -28.97 -25.33 -18.24
CA SER A 175 -29.02 -25.83 -16.86
C SER A 175 -27.77 -25.46 -16.07
N PHE A 176 -27.95 -25.11 -14.79
CA PHE A 176 -26.86 -24.89 -13.83
C PHE A 176 -26.95 -25.98 -12.75
N ARG A 177 -25.89 -26.80 -12.63
CA ARG A 177 -25.81 -27.93 -11.69
C ARG A 177 -24.57 -27.78 -10.83
N ASN A 178 -24.72 -28.04 -9.52
CA ASN A 178 -23.62 -27.95 -8.55
C ASN A 178 -22.83 -26.62 -8.64
N THR A 179 -23.51 -25.54 -9.01
CA THR A 179 -22.99 -24.18 -9.10
C THR A 179 -23.71 -23.40 -8.00
N VAL A 180 -22.96 -22.74 -7.12
CA VAL A 180 -23.56 -21.95 -6.03
C VAL A 180 -24.21 -20.71 -6.66
N GLU A 181 -25.50 -20.51 -6.41
CA GLU A 181 -26.30 -19.47 -7.09
C GLU A 181 -25.88 -18.06 -6.66
N ASP A 182 -25.56 -17.88 -5.38
CA ASP A 182 -25.01 -16.64 -4.81
C ASP A 182 -23.50 -16.77 -4.56
N GLY A 183 -22.70 -16.23 -5.47
CA GLY A 183 -21.25 -16.14 -5.33
C GLY A 183 -20.80 -14.99 -4.43
N CYS A 184 -19.56 -15.07 -3.95
CA CYS A 184 -18.88 -13.91 -3.38
C CYS A 184 -18.60 -12.89 -4.49
N GLY A 185 -18.94 -11.62 -4.30
CA GLY A 185 -18.67 -10.54 -5.26
C GLY A 185 -17.18 -10.17 -5.40
N LEU A 186 -16.28 -10.93 -4.78
CA LEU A 186 -14.84 -10.71 -4.85
C LEU A 186 -14.25 -11.52 -6.02
N ASP A 187 -13.92 -10.85 -7.12
CA ASP A 187 -13.28 -11.44 -8.30
C ASP A 187 -11.77 -11.21 -8.27
N LEU A 188 -11.05 -12.13 -7.60
CA LEU A 188 -9.58 -12.15 -7.52
C LEU A 188 -8.98 -12.65 -8.83
N ASP A 189 -7.89 -12.01 -9.27
CA ASP A 189 -7.09 -12.52 -10.40
C ASP A 189 -6.41 -13.84 -10.00
N LEU A 190 -6.82 -14.95 -10.61
CA LEU A 190 -6.33 -16.30 -10.27
C LEU A 190 -5.01 -16.63 -10.95
N THR A 191 -4.54 -15.82 -11.90
CA THR A 191 -3.28 -16.05 -12.61
C THR A 191 -2.17 -15.11 -12.20
N THR A 192 -2.47 -13.97 -11.58
CA THR A 192 -1.44 -13.13 -10.96
C THR A 192 -0.78 -13.88 -9.82
N ASP A 193 0.52 -14.16 -9.94
CA ASP A 193 1.29 -14.79 -8.88
C ASP A 193 1.49 -13.77 -7.75
N LEU A 194 0.77 -13.97 -6.64
CA LEU A 194 0.93 -13.14 -5.45
C LEU A 194 2.38 -13.12 -4.96
N SER A 195 3.14 -14.20 -5.19
CA SER A 195 4.53 -14.30 -4.79
C SER A 195 5.44 -13.31 -5.52
N ASP A 196 5.13 -12.95 -6.77
CA ASP A 196 5.87 -11.95 -7.53
C ASP A 196 5.72 -10.57 -6.88
N VAL A 197 4.48 -10.14 -6.61
CA VAL A 197 4.19 -8.85 -5.96
C VAL A 197 4.88 -8.74 -4.60
N PHE A 198 4.87 -9.82 -3.81
CA PHE A 198 5.58 -9.85 -2.53
C PHE A 198 7.10 -9.78 -2.69
N THR A 199 7.65 -10.51 -3.66
CA THR A 199 9.09 -10.56 -3.91
C THR A 199 9.62 -9.19 -4.35
N GLU A 200 8.88 -8.48 -5.18
CA GLU A 200 9.25 -7.14 -5.66
C GLU A 200 9.31 -6.12 -4.53
N ASN A 201 8.26 -6.06 -3.73
CA ASN A 201 8.23 -5.20 -2.56
C ASN A 201 9.33 -5.61 -1.56
N LEU A 202 9.57 -6.91 -1.39
CA LEU A 202 10.66 -7.40 -0.54
C LEU A 202 12.03 -6.93 -1.03
N ILE A 203 12.30 -6.95 -2.33
CA ILE A 203 13.55 -6.44 -2.92
C ILE A 203 13.71 -4.94 -2.63
N ALA A 204 12.66 -4.16 -2.86
CA ALA A 204 12.68 -2.71 -2.60
C ALA A 204 12.91 -2.39 -1.12
N GLN A 205 12.30 -3.15 -0.21
CA GLN A 205 12.45 -2.97 1.24
C GLN A 205 13.78 -3.50 1.76
N ALA A 206 14.36 -4.53 1.14
CA ALA A 206 15.67 -5.06 1.51
C ALA A 206 16.78 -3.99 1.36
N ALA A 207 16.62 -3.03 0.45
CA ALA A 207 17.56 -1.91 0.27
C ALA A 207 17.67 -0.97 1.49
N ILE A 208 16.68 -0.98 2.39
CA ILE A 208 16.68 -0.18 3.64
C ILE A 208 17.81 -0.64 4.59
N ILE A 209 18.12 -1.94 4.62
CA ILE A 209 19.14 -2.53 5.51
C ILE A 209 20.54 -1.97 5.21
N PRO A 210 21.08 -2.11 3.98
CA PRO A 210 22.38 -1.53 3.66
C PRO A 210 22.34 0.00 3.73
N GLY A 211 21.22 0.63 3.37
CA GLY A 211 21.04 2.08 3.50
C GLY A 211 21.20 2.57 4.94
N SER A 212 20.67 1.82 5.91
CA SER A 212 20.82 2.12 7.33
C SER A 212 22.27 2.03 7.80
N ILE A 213 23.01 1.00 7.38
CA ILE A 213 24.44 0.83 7.72
C ILE A 213 25.28 1.95 7.11
N VAL A 214 25.02 2.31 5.86
CA VAL A 214 25.73 3.42 5.20
C VAL A 214 25.37 4.75 5.88
N SER A 215 24.11 4.95 6.28
CA SER A 215 23.68 6.16 6.94
C SER A 215 24.36 6.39 8.29
N SER A 216 24.57 5.34 9.10
CA SER A 216 25.26 5.50 10.39
C SER A 216 26.71 5.96 10.19
N TYR A 217 27.41 5.40 9.20
CA TYR A 217 28.76 5.85 8.84
C TYR A 217 28.79 7.31 8.35
N ILE A 218 27.83 7.71 7.52
CA ILE A 218 27.75 9.08 6.99
C ILE A 218 27.42 10.08 8.10
N LEU A 219 26.51 9.73 9.03
CA LEU A 219 26.13 10.58 10.16
C LEU A 219 27.32 10.92 11.06
N ASP A 220 28.21 9.96 11.29
CA ASP A 220 29.42 10.16 12.10
C ASP A 220 30.47 11.02 11.39
N LYS A 221 30.59 10.93 10.06
CA LYS A 221 31.56 11.70 9.26
C LYS A 221 31.06 13.11 8.94
N PHE A 222 29.91 13.22 8.28
CA PHE A 222 29.41 14.45 7.66
C PHE A 222 28.59 15.35 8.60
N GLY A 223 28.10 14.82 9.72
CA GLY A 223 27.19 15.53 10.63
C GLY A 223 25.73 15.25 10.32
N ARG A 224 24.85 15.57 11.26
CA ARG A 224 23.48 15.09 11.26
C ARG A 224 22.60 15.91 10.33
N VAL A 225 22.66 17.24 10.46
CA VAL A 225 21.82 18.15 9.66
C VAL A 225 22.20 18.07 8.19
N LYS A 226 23.51 18.01 7.88
CA LYS A 226 23.97 17.88 6.49
C LYS A 226 23.50 16.57 5.85
N THR A 227 23.59 15.46 6.57
CA THR A 227 23.13 14.14 6.07
C THR A 227 21.62 14.13 5.80
N MET A 228 20.84 14.74 6.69
CA MET A 228 19.40 14.90 6.48
C MET A 228 19.10 15.75 5.24
N VAL A 229 19.72 16.92 5.09
CA VAL A 229 19.48 17.80 3.93
C VAL A 229 19.85 17.10 2.62
N THR A 230 21.05 16.49 2.55
CA THR A 230 21.52 15.84 1.33
C THR A 230 20.65 14.64 0.95
N SER A 231 20.24 13.83 1.93
CA SER A 231 19.33 12.71 1.68
C SER A 231 17.97 13.18 1.17
N LEU A 232 17.33 14.18 1.79
CA LEU A 232 16.03 14.70 1.36
C LEU A 232 16.07 15.31 -0.05
N LEU A 233 17.14 16.04 -0.38
CA LEU A 233 17.35 16.57 -1.74
C LEU A 233 17.57 15.45 -2.76
N LEU A 234 18.36 14.44 -2.41
CA LEU A 234 18.65 13.32 -3.31
C LEU A 234 17.41 12.43 -3.51
N THR A 235 16.62 12.22 -2.46
CA THR A 235 15.31 11.55 -2.54
C THR A 235 14.34 12.35 -3.40
N SER A 236 14.27 13.68 -3.24
CA SER A 236 13.44 14.56 -4.09
C SER A 236 13.84 14.47 -5.57
N ALA A 237 15.14 14.50 -5.86
CA ALA A 237 15.65 14.32 -7.22
C ALA A 237 15.32 12.92 -7.77
N SER A 238 15.53 11.86 -6.98
CA SER A 238 15.17 10.48 -7.34
C SER A 238 13.68 10.35 -7.66
N ALA A 239 12.81 10.98 -6.84
CA ALA A 239 11.38 11.01 -7.07
C ALA A 239 11.03 11.61 -8.43
N PHE A 240 11.70 12.71 -8.83
CA PHE A 240 11.50 13.32 -10.14
C PHE A 240 11.91 12.40 -11.31
N PHE A 241 13.02 11.66 -11.18
CA PHE A 241 13.47 10.75 -12.23
C PHE A 241 12.52 9.58 -12.50
N ILE A 242 11.69 9.20 -11.53
CA ILE A 242 10.65 8.17 -11.70
C ILE A 242 9.66 8.53 -12.83
N TRP A 243 9.50 9.81 -13.13
CA TRP A 243 8.71 10.28 -14.26
C TRP A 243 9.07 9.54 -15.56
N PHE A 244 10.36 9.30 -15.81
CA PHE A 244 10.86 8.75 -17.08
C PHE A 244 10.93 7.22 -17.10
N LEU A 245 10.43 6.54 -16.06
CA LEU A 245 10.53 5.09 -15.93
C LEU A 245 9.24 4.40 -16.36
N ASP A 246 9.28 3.66 -17.47
CA ASP A 246 8.07 3.02 -18.04
C ASP A 246 8.17 1.48 -18.05
N THR A 247 9.23 0.90 -17.46
CA THR A 247 9.36 -0.55 -17.37
C THR A 247 9.34 -1.04 -15.93
N ARG A 248 8.63 -2.16 -15.70
CA ARG A 248 8.49 -2.85 -14.40
C ARG A 248 9.82 -2.96 -13.64
N THR A 249 10.84 -3.53 -14.28
CA THR A 249 12.16 -3.73 -13.67
C THR A 249 12.85 -2.41 -13.30
N THR A 250 12.73 -1.37 -14.14
CA THR A 250 13.33 -0.07 -13.83
C THR A 250 12.63 0.63 -12.66
N VAL A 251 11.30 0.50 -12.55
CA VAL A 251 10.53 1.08 -11.45
C VAL A 251 10.96 0.45 -10.12
N ILE A 252 11.05 -0.88 -10.04
CA ILE A 252 11.44 -1.60 -8.82
C ILE A 252 12.89 -1.27 -8.42
N ALA A 253 13.80 -1.20 -9.40
CA ALA A 253 15.19 -0.84 -9.14
C ALA A 253 15.32 0.60 -8.59
N PHE A 254 14.54 1.55 -9.14
CA PHE A 254 14.51 2.92 -8.65
C PHE A 254 13.77 3.07 -7.31
N GLU A 255 12.76 2.26 -7.04
CA GLU A 255 12.11 2.18 -5.73
C GLU A 255 13.12 1.74 -4.66
N ALA A 256 13.89 0.68 -4.94
CA ALA A 256 14.97 0.23 -4.04
C ALA A 256 16.00 1.35 -3.79
N LEU A 257 16.39 2.09 -4.84
CA LEU A 257 17.29 3.24 -4.73
C LEU A 257 16.66 4.38 -3.90
N PHE A 258 15.39 4.70 -4.14
CA PHE A 258 14.63 5.69 -3.39
C PHE A 258 14.58 5.34 -1.90
N ASN A 259 14.30 4.08 -1.56
CA ASN A 259 14.28 3.58 -0.18
C ASN A 259 15.67 3.64 0.48
N PHE A 260 16.71 3.23 -0.24
CA PHE A 260 18.10 3.29 0.22
C PHE A 260 18.55 4.72 0.58
N ILE A 261 18.17 5.72 -0.23
CA ILE A 261 18.53 7.12 0.03
C ILE A 261 17.67 7.69 1.17
N SER A 262 16.36 7.41 1.15
CA SER A 262 15.39 7.98 2.10
C SER A 262 15.63 7.55 3.54
N ILE A 263 16.05 6.29 3.76
CA ILE A 263 16.32 5.79 5.11
C ILE A 263 17.45 6.58 5.80
N SER A 264 18.42 7.10 5.04
CA SER A 264 19.48 7.95 5.57
C SER A 264 18.92 9.23 6.18
N GLY A 265 17.96 9.86 5.50
CA GLY A 265 17.25 11.04 6.02
C GLY A 265 16.42 10.72 7.24
N TRP A 266 15.75 9.56 7.24
CA TRP A 266 14.95 9.11 8.37
C TRP A 266 15.80 8.91 9.64
N ASN A 267 16.91 8.18 9.52
CA ASN A 267 17.85 7.97 10.62
C ASN A 267 18.44 9.29 11.13
N ALA A 268 18.75 10.23 10.23
CA ALA A 268 19.22 11.55 10.60
C ALA A 268 18.17 12.35 11.40
N VAL A 269 16.90 12.33 10.95
CA VAL A 269 15.78 12.99 11.64
C VAL A 269 15.56 12.40 13.03
N ASP A 270 15.63 11.08 13.17
CA ASP A 270 15.47 10.39 14.46
C ASP A 270 16.56 10.82 15.45
N VAL A 271 17.82 10.81 15.01
CA VAL A 271 18.96 11.23 15.84
C VAL A 271 18.82 12.70 16.21
N ILE A 272 18.63 13.61 15.25
CA ILE A 272 18.49 15.05 15.51
C ILE A 272 17.36 15.28 16.51
N THR A 273 16.20 14.64 16.32
CA THR A 273 15.06 14.78 17.22
C THR A 273 15.44 14.44 18.66
N THR A 274 16.21 13.38 18.87
CA THR A 274 16.64 13.00 20.23
C THR A 274 17.73 13.91 20.80
N GLU A 275 18.65 14.42 19.98
CA GLU A 275 19.72 15.32 20.39
C GLU A 275 19.21 16.76 20.65
N SER A 276 18.09 17.12 20.04
CA SER A 276 17.42 18.43 20.15
C SER A 276 16.88 18.75 21.55
N TYR A 277 16.45 17.71 22.27
CA TYR A 277 15.75 17.86 23.54
C TYR A 277 16.61 17.34 24.71
N PRO A 278 16.51 17.98 25.90
CA PRO A 278 17.16 17.48 27.10
C PRO A 278 16.61 16.10 27.49
N ALA A 279 17.38 15.33 28.26
CA ALA A 279 17.06 13.94 28.62
C ALA A 279 15.66 13.76 29.23
N SER A 280 15.15 14.76 29.98
CA SER A 280 13.82 14.74 30.59
C SER A 280 12.67 14.90 29.60
N LEU A 281 12.90 15.53 28.43
CA LEU A 281 11.88 15.84 27.42
C LEU A 281 12.03 15.04 26.14
N ARG A 282 13.16 14.33 25.96
CA ARG A 282 13.51 13.58 24.74
C ARG A 282 12.44 12.60 24.30
N SER A 283 11.92 11.79 25.22
CA SER A 283 10.88 10.80 24.90
C SER A 283 9.55 11.45 24.53
N THR A 284 9.16 12.52 25.22
CA THR A 284 7.93 13.29 24.92
C THR A 284 8.03 13.98 23.56
N GLY A 285 9.17 14.61 23.25
CA GLY A 285 9.40 15.29 21.97
C GLY A 285 9.42 14.33 20.80
N TYR A 286 10.14 13.21 20.93
CA TYR A 286 10.15 12.16 19.91
C TYR A 286 8.76 11.53 19.72
N GLY A 287 8.08 11.18 20.81
CA GLY A 287 6.73 10.60 20.76
C GLY A 287 5.72 11.52 20.08
N PHE A 288 5.76 12.83 20.37
CA PHE A 288 4.90 13.81 19.72
C PHE A 288 5.18 13.94 18.22
N LEU A 289 6.45 14.12 17.84
CA LEU A 289 6.84 14.23 16.43
C LEU A 289 6.54 12.95 15.64
N SER A 290 6.74 11.79 16.26
CA SER A 290 6.37 10.49 15.69
C SER A 290 4.85 10.37 15.51
N ALA A 291 4.03 10.85 16.45
CA ALA A 291 2.58 10.87 16.29
C ALA A 291 2.15 11.76 15.11
N VAL A 292 2.75 12.95 14.98
CA VAL A 292 2.51 13.86 13.84
C VAL A 292 2.92 13.21 12.51
N SER A 293 4.03 12.47 12.48
CA SER A 293 4.46 11.78 11.27
C SER A 293 3.51 10.64 10.87
N ARG A 294 2.92 9.93 11.84
CA ARG A 294 1.88 8.93 11.56
C ARG A 294 0.60 9.55 11.00
N LEU A 295 0.17 10.71 11.52
CA LEU A 295 -0.96 11.45 10.93
C LEU A 295 -0.65 11.85 9.48
N SER A 296 0.57 12.33 9.24
CA SER A 296 1.04 12.72 7.91
C SER A 296 1.11 11.53 6.95
N ALA A 297 1.50 10.34 7.45
CA ALA A 297 1.50 9.10 6.70
C ALA A 297 0.08 8.67 6.30
N ILE A 298 -0.89 8.77 7.21
CA ILE A 298 -2.30 8.49 6.91
C ILE A 298 -2.81 9.42 5.80
N LEU A 299 -2.53 10.72 5.91
CA LEU A 299 -2.90 11.70 4.90
C LEU A 299 -2.21 11.43 3.55
N GLY A 300 -0.92 11.08 3.57
CA GLY A 300 -0.16 10.70 2.39
C GLY A 300 -0.78 9.49 1.69
N ASN A 301 -1.05 8.43 2.44
CA ASN A 301 -1.65 7.21 1.92
C ASN A 301 -3.00 7.46 1.24
N LEU A 302 -3.88 8.24 1.87
CA LEU A 302 -5.19 8.59 1.29
C LEU A 302 -5.06 9.43 0.02
N THR A 303 -4.11 10.37 0.00
CA THR A 303 -3.90 11.26 -1.15
C THR A 303 -3.31 10.49 -2.34
N PHE A 304 -2.30 9.65 -2.11
CA PHE A 304 -1.63 8.89 -3.16
C PHE A 304 -2.51 7.75 -3.70
N ALA A 305 -3.35 7.15 -2.85
CA ALA A 305 -4.38 6.20 -3.31
C ALA A 305 -5.28 6.80 -4.38
N HIS A 306 -5.64 8.09 -4.26
CA HIS A 306 -6.44 8.78 -5.27
C HIS A 306 -5.63 9.08 -6.55
N TYR A 307 -4.37 9.48 -6.41
CA TYR A 307 -3.50 9.85 -7.53
C TYR A 307 -3.26 8.74 -8.55
N ILE A 308 -3.29 7.48 -8.12
CA ILE A 308 -3.12 6.29 -8.97
C ILE A 308 -4.06 6.33 -10.18
N SER A 309 -5.31 6.73 -9.97
CA SER A 309 -6.36 6.73 -11.00
C SER A 309 -6.29 7.91 -11.98
N VAL A 310 -5.49 8.94 -11.69
CA VAL A 310 -5.52 10.22 -12.43
C VAL A 310 -4.31 10.38 -13.33
N SER A 311 -3.10 10.34 -12.77
CA SER A 311 -1.87 10.56 -13.52
C SER A 311 -0.62 10.22 -12.71
N LYS A 312 0.39 9.67 -13.40
CA LYS A 312 1.77 9.48 -12.89
C LYS A 312 2.44 10.79 -12.43
N ALA A 313 2.06 11.94 -13.00
CA ALA A 313 2.71 13.21 -12.71
C ALA A 313 2.42 13.72 -11.28
N LEU A 314 1.20 13.49 -10.77
CA LEU A 314 0.79 13.96 -9.45
C LEU A 314 1.63 13.38 -8.30
N PRO A 315 1.78 12.06 -8.13
CA PRO A 315 2.55 11.48 -7.02
C PRO A 315 4.04 11.84 -7.10
N VAL A 316 4.60 11.92 -8.32
CA VAL A 316 6.00 12.30 -8.55
C VAL A 316 6.26 13.75 -8.16
N LEU A 317 5.48 14.70 -8.69
CA LEU A 317 5.69 16.13 -8.43
C LEU A 317 5.36 16.50 -7.00
N THR A 318 4.32 15.91 -6.42
CA THR A 318 3.97 16.17 -5.01
C THR A 318 5.05 15.66 -4.07
N THR A 319 5.59 14.45 -4.29
CA THR A 319 6.72 13.94 -3.50
C THR A 319 7.95 14.83 -3.66
N ALA A 320 8.33 15.16 -4.89
CA ALA A 320 9.52 15.97 -5.16
C ALA A 320 9.44 17.34 -4.47
N THR A 321 8.28 18.02 -4.56
CA THR A 321 8.05 19.34 -3.94
C THR A 321 8.01 19.27 -2.42
N VAL A 322 7.27 18.31 -1.84
CA VAL A 322 7.14 18.17 -0.38
C VAL A 322 8.50 17.84 0.25
N LEU A 323 9.28 16.93 -0.34
CA LEU A 323 10.62 16.60 0.17
C LEU A 323 11.61 17.75 -0.01
N MET A 324 11.50 18.52 -1.10
CA MET A 324 12.29 19.74 -1.29
C MET A 324 11.98 20.78 -0.20
N VAL A 325 10.70 20.99 0.13
CA VAL A 325 10.31 21.87 1.24
C VAL A 325 10.87 21.38 2.57
N GLY A 326 10.82 20.06 2.83
CA GLY A 326 11.45 19.44 4.00
C GLY A 326 12.95 19.69 4.07
N ALA A 327 13.66 19.56 2.96
CA ALA A 327 15.09 19.83 2.86
C ALA A 327 15.43 21.31 3.12
N LEU A 328 14.64 22.23 2.57
CA LEU A 328 14.84 23.67 2.79
C LEU A 328 14.52 24.09 4.22
N ALA A 329 13.48 23.51 4.83
CA ALA A 329 13.14 23.76 6.24
C ALA A 329 14.27 23.26 7.15
N SER A 330 14.86 22.12 6.83
CA SER A 330 15.86 21.47 7.67
C SER A 330 17.20 22.21 7.72
N LEU A 331 17.50 23.08 6.75
CA LEU A 331 18.64 24.02 6.80
C LEU A 331 18.60 24.99 7.99
N LYS A 332 17.41 25.24 8.56
CA LYS A 332 17.27 26.10 9.75
C LYS A 332 17.66 25.41 11.05
N LEU A 333 17.89 24.10 11.04
CA LEU A 333 18.31 23.35 12.23
C LEU A 333 19.80 23.58 12.51
N LYS A 334 20.13 23.73 13.79
CA LYS A 334 21.52 23.82 14.24
C LYS A 334 22.15 22.43 14.24
N GLU A 335 23.39 22.32 13.78
CA GLU A 335 24.14 21.06 13.81
C GLU A 335 24.34 20.58 15.25
N THR A 336 24.02 19.31 15.51
CA THR A 336 24.04 18.70 16.85
C THR A 336 25.25 17.79 17.08
N LYS A 337 26.08 17.57 16.05
CA LYS A 337 27.23 16.64 16.06
C LYS A 337 28.08 16.67 17.34
N ASP A 338 28.42 17.87 17.79
CA ASP A 338 29.38 18.09 18.89
C ASP A 338 28.69 18.55 20.18
N THR A 339 27.37 18.39 20.31
CA THR A 339 26.62 18.90 21.48
C THR A 339 26.62 17.92 22.66
N LEU A 340 26.94 16.65 22.41
CA LEU A 340 26.93 15.56 23.40
C LEU A 340 28.31 14.89 23.58
N MET A 341 29.34 15.36 22.89
CA MET A 341 30.75 15.06 23.15
C MET A 341 31.35 16.19 23.98
#